data_AF-A0A149ZLU9-F1
#
_entry.id   AF-A0A149ZLU9-F1
#
_cell.length_a   1.000
_cell.length_b   1.000
_cell.length_c   1.000
_cell.angle_alpha   90.00
_cell.angle_beta   90.00
_cell.angle_gamma   90.00
#
_symmetry.space_group_name_H-M   'P 1'
#
loop_
_entity.id
_entity.type
_entity.pdbx_description
1 polymer ?
#
loop_
_entity_poly.entity_id
_entity_poly.type
_entity_poly.pdbx_seq_one_letter_code
_entity_poly.pdbx_strand_id
1 'polypeptide(L)'
;MFYLENIGGINGLKRWVTLTELHGRAVGPLTSRYRIGSGAAVESRLNDVAVGIEYWVNYHKKQKTAWATPNRNKDFQPERLARHVGKPFTDFVGDPVRWAKLFWDRYGDLKHASSLQYDGYEIHLLAESGLILLACALLNRIAGSKNPSRMICEGHRNHNLGLEMRRMLGAE
;
A
#
# COMPACT_ATOMS: atom_id res chain seq x y z
N MET A 1 17.14 2.81 10.41
CA MET A 1 17.31 4.05 9.60
C MET A 1 17.38 3.66 8.14
N PHE A 2 16.64 4.31 7.24
CA PHE A 2 16.53 3.96 5.81
C PHE A 2 17.55 4.73 4.97
N TYR A 3 18.30 4.04 4.12
CA TYR A 3 19.39 4.57 3.31
C TYR A 3 19.28 4.15 1.83
N LEU A 4 20.07 4.79 0.96
CA LEU A 4 20.07 4.54 -0.48
C LEU A 4 20.44 3.09 -0.81
N GLU A 5 21.31 2.50 -0.02
CA GLU A 5 21.79 1.12 -0.13
C GLU A 5 20.62 0.14 0.03
N ASN A 6 19.60 0.49 0.82
CA ASN A 6 18.46 -0.38 1.05
C ASN A 6 17.56 -0.54 -0.18
N ILE A 7 17.65 0.39 -1.14
CA ILE A 7 16.98 0.28 -2.45
C ILE A 7 17.92 -0.21 -3.57
N GLY A 8 19.16 -0.60 -3.24
CA GLY A 8 20.16 -1.04 -4.22
C GLY A 8 21.06 0.09 -4.73
N GLY A 9 21.26 1.14 -3.94
CA GLY A 9 22.18 2.24 -4.26
C GLY A 9 21.72 3.09 -5.44
N ILE A 10 22.69 3.64 -6.17
CA ILE A 10 22.45 4.43 -7.39
C ILE A 10 21.67 3.64 -8.45
N ASN A 11 21.93 2.34 -8.58
CA ASN A 11 21.18 1.49 -9.52
C ASN A 11 19.72 1.32 -9.10
N GLY A 12 19.45 1.27 -7.80
CA GLY A 12 18.11 1.36 -7.24
C GLY A 12 17.38 2.63 -7.64
N LEU A 13 18.08 3.77 -7.55
CA LEU A 13 17.54 5.07 -7.95
C LEU A 13 17.24 5.12 -9.46
N LYS A 14 18.12 4.60 -10.32
CA LYS A 14 17.85 4.48 -11.76
C LYS A 14 16.58 3.67 -12.03
N ARG A 15 16.43 2.52 -11.36
CA ARG A 15 15.22 1.70 -11.46
C ARG A 15 13.98 2.41 -10.94
N TRP A 16 14.12 3.25 -9.91
CA TRP A 16 13.03 4.10 -9.43
C TRP A 16 12.59 5.12 -10.50
N VAL A 17 13.52 5.82 -11.14
CA VAL A 17 13.19 6.76 -12.23
C VAL A 17 12.43 6.05 -13.35
N THR A 18 12.96 4.93 -13.85
CA THR A 18 12.27 4.13 -14.87
C THR A 18 10.89 3.63 -14.40
N LEU A 19 10.76 3.23 -13.13
CA LEU A 19 9.47 2.85 -12.56
C LEU A 19 8.48 4.01 -12.57
N THR A 20 8.93 5.24 -12.27
CA THR A 20 8.06 6.42 -12.28
C THR A 20 7.57 6.78 -13.68
N GLU A 21 8.41 6.60 -14.69
CA GLU A 21 8.08 6.86 -16.11
C GLU A 21 7.09 5.82 -16.65
N LEU A 22 7.31 4.53 -16.36
CA LEU A 22 6.50 3.44 -16.89
C LEU A 22 5.22 3.18 -16.09
N HIS A 23 5.23 3.48 -14.79
CA HIS A 23 4.18 3.10 -13.84
C HIS A 23 3.68 4.28 -13.00
N GLY A 24 3.49 5.44 -13.63
CA GLY A 24 3.03 6.67 -12.97
C GLY A 24 1.75 6.50 -12.15
N ARG A 25 0.83 5.59 -12.52
CA ARG A 25 -0.38 5.29 -11.73
C ARG A 25 -0.10 4.57 -10.40
N ALA A 26 0.93 3.72 -10.34
CA ALA A 26 1.34 3.08 -9.09
C ALA A 26 2.17 4.04 -8.21
N VAL A 27 3.00 4.87 -8.82
CA VAL A 27 3.92 5.77 -8.10
C VAL A 27 3.25 7.08 -7.69
N GLY A 28 2.23 7.50 -8.43
CA GLY A 28 1.48 8.74 -8.22
C GLY A 28 1.06 8.95 -6.76
N PRO A 29 0.38 8.00 -6.10
CA PRO A 29 -0.06 8.15 -4.71
C PRO A 29 1.08 8.43 -3.72
N LEU A 30 2.30 7.94 -3.99
CA LEU A 30 3.47 8.18 -3.14
C LEU A 30 4.05 9.58 -3.29
N THR A 31 3.84 10.22 -4.44
CA THR A 31 4.52 11.46 -4.81
C THR A 31 3.59 12.67 -4.89
N SER A 32 2.29 12.45 -5.15
CA SER A 32 1.27 13.49 -5.30
C SER A 32 1.09 14.33 -4.03
N ARG A 33 1.22 13.71 -2.85
CA ARG A 33 1.15 14.40 -1.54
C ARG A 33 2.15 15.56 -1.43
N TYR A 34 3.31 15.43 -2.06
CA TYR A 34 4.36 16.46 -2.04
C TYR A 34 4.19 17.52 -3.13
N ARG A 35 3.31 17.28 -4.12
CA ARG A 35 3.04 18.20 -5.24
C ARG A 35 1.78 19.03 -5.05
N ILE A 36 0.72 18.44 -4.48
CA ILE A 36 -0.62 19.03 -4.39
C ILE A 36 -0.89 19.62 -2.99
N GLY A 37 0.01 19.37 -2.02
CA GLY A 37 -0.12 19.84 -0.64
C GLY A 37 -0.87 18.84 0.25
N SER A 38 -0.77 19.05 1.56
CA SER A 38 -1.32 18.15 2.59
C SER A 38 -2.84 18.25 2.79
N GLY A 39 -3.53 19.09 2.01
CA GLY A 39 -4.97 19.36 2.14
C GLY A 39 -5.89 18.45 1.34
N ALA A 40 -5.37 17.39 0.71
CA ALA A 40 -6.22 16.42 0.01
C ALA A 40 -7.12 15.68 1.02
N ALA A 41 -8.41 15.61 0.73
CA ALA A 41 -9.40 14.94 1.55
C ALA A 41 -9.03 13.45 1.72
N VAL A 42 -9.27 12.89 2.91
CA VAL A 42 -8.84 11.53 3.29
C VAL A 42 -9.43 10.46 2.35
N GLU A 43 -10.59 10.74 1.80
CA GLU A 43 -11.34 9.93 0.84
C GLU A 43 -10.65 9.89 -0.52
N SER A 44 -10.24 11.05 -1.03
CA SER A 44 -9.45 11.14 -2.26
C SER A 44 -8.15 10.36 -2.11
N ARG A 45 -7.55 10.42 -0.91
CA ARG A 45 -6.32 9.69 -0.63
C ARG A 45 -6.51 8.18 -0.61
N LEU A 46 -7.56 7.68 0.03
CA LEU A 46 -7.87 6.24 0.01
C LEU A 46 -8.12 5.77 -1.43
N ASN A 47 -8.87 6.55 -2.21
CA ASN A 47 -9.13 6.26 -3.62
C ASN A 47 -7.84 6.19 -4.47
N ASP A 48 -6.97 7.20 -4.35
CA ASP A 48 -5.71 7.24 -5.11
C ASP A 48 -4.83 6.02 -4.79
N VAL A 49 -4.70 5.68 -3.51
CA VAL A 49 -3.92 4.53 -3.05
C VAL A 49 -4.54 3.22 -3.55
N ALA A 50 -5.86 3.07 -3.43
CA ALA A 50 -6.57 1.90 -3.91
C ALA A 50 -6.34 1.70 -5.41
N VAL A 51 -6.54 2.74 -6.22
CA VAL A 51 -6.30 2.71 -7.68
C VAL A 51 -4.84 2.35 -8.00
N GLY A 52 -3.88 2.87 -7.24
CA GLY A 52 -2.46 2.51 -7.38
C GLY A 52 -2.20 1.02 -7.14
N ILE A 53 -2.81 0.46 -6.08
CA ILE A 53 -2.76 -0.97 -5.77
C ILE A 53 -3.44 -1.79 -6.88
N GLU A 54 -4.64 -1.41 -7.31
CA GLU A 54 -5.38 -2.11 -8.37
C GLU A 54 -4.55 -2.17 -9.65
N TYR A 55 -3.99 -1.02 -10.06
CA TYR A 55 -3.14 -0.92 -11.24
C TYR A 55 -1.92 -1.84 -11.12
N TRP A 56 -1.22 -1.81 -9.98
CA TRP A 56 0.01 -2.57 -9.80
C TRP A 56 -0.23 -4.09 -9.83
N VAL A 57 -1.30 -4.54 -9.17
CA VAL A 57 -1.71 -5.95 -9.18
C VAL A 57 -2.18 -6.36 -10.58
N ASN A 58 -3.00 -5.55 -11.26
CA ASN A 58 -3.50 -5.86 -12.59
C ASN A 58 -2.38 -5.91 -13.65
N TYR A 59 -1.39 -5.02 -13.56
CA TYR A 59 -0.20 -5.07 -14.41
C TYR A 59 0.52 -6.42 -14.24
N HIS A 60 0.79 -6.84 -13.01
CA HIS A 60 1.48 -8.10 -12.72
C HIS A 60 0.65 -9.34 -13.06
N LYS A 61 -0.68 -9.25 -12.91
CA LYS A 61 -1.61 -10.28 -13.39
C LYS A 61 -1.50 -10.46 -14.91
N LYS A 62 -1.41 -9.37 -15.68
CA LYS A 62 -1.18 -9.43 -17.15
C LYS A 62 0.18 -10.02 -17.50
N GLN A 63 1.20 -9.79 -16.67
CA GLN A 63 2.53 -10.42 -16.77
C GLN A 63 2.56 -11.87 -16.26
N LYS A 64 1.41 -12.44 -15.87
CA LYS A 64 1.26 -13.82 -15.39
C LYS A 64 2.13 -14.16 -14.17
N THR A 65 2.47 -13.18 -13.34
CA THR A 65 3.23 -13.45 -12.12
C THR A 65 2.34 -14.14 -11.08
N ALA A 66 2.83 -15.23 -10.50
CA ALA A 66 2.06 -16.06 -9.57
C ALA A 66 1.48 -15.29 -8.37
N TRP A 67 2.22 -14.31 -7.83
CA TRP A 67 1.78 -13.57 -6.65
C TRP A 67 0.53 -12.70 -6.88
N ALA A 68 0.30 -12.24 -8.12
CA ALA A 68 -0.82 -11.37 -8.47
C ALA A 68 -2.11 -12.14 -8.82
N THR A 69 -2.00 -13.46 -8.96
CA THR A 69 -3.12 -14.36 -9.21
C THR A 69 -3.92 -14.57 -7.92
N PRO A 70 -5.27 -14.58 -7.99
CA PRO A 70 -6.10 -14.90 -6.84
C PRO A 70 -5.92 -16.36 -6.42
N ASN A 71 -5.82 -16.59 -5.11
CA ASN A 71 -5.69 -17.93 -4.52
C ASN A 71 -7.03 -18.52 -4.07
N ARG A 72 -8.08 -17.69 -3.92
CA ARG A 72 -9.42 -18.12 -3.49
C ARG A 72 -10.51 -17.16 -3.98
N ASN A 73 -11.76 -17.59 -3.82
CA ASN A 73 -12.93 -16.72 -4.01
C ASN A 73 -12.85 -15.53 -3.03
N LYS A 74 -13.08 -14.32 -3.54
CA LYS A 74 -12.94 -13.04 -2.81
C LYS A 74 -11.50 -12.72 -2.32
N ASP A 75 -10.47 -13.10 -3.09
CA ASP A 75 -9.09 -12.64 -2.88
C ASP A 75 -8.90 -11.24 -3.51
N PHE A 76 -9.11 -10.17 -2.72
CA PHE A 76 -9.04 -8.78 -3.18
C PHE A 76 -7.61 -8.36 -3.57
N GLN A 77 -7.45 -7.40 -4.47
CA GLN A 77 -6.12 -6.97 -4.92
C GLN A 77 -5.21 -6.47 -3.78
N PRO A 78 -5.68 -5.71 -2.77
CA PRO A 78 -4.85 -5.33 -1.62
C PRO A 78 -4.35 -6.55 -0.84
N GLU A 79 -5.16 -7.61 -0.74
CA GLU A 79 -4.76 -8.85 -0.07
C GLU A 79 -3.63 -9.56 -0.83
N ARG A 80 -3.74 -9.65 -2.16
CA ARG A 80 -2.68 -10.24 -3.00
C ARG A 80 -1.37 -9.47 -2.87
N LEU A 81 -1.47 -8.13 -2.81
CA LEU A 81 -0.30 -7.28 -2.61
C LEU A 81 0.29 -7.44 -1.21
N ALA A 82 -0.55 -7.51 -0.17
CA ALA A 82 -0.14 -7.78 1.21
C ALA A 82 0.60 -9.11 1.32
N ARG A 83 0.05 -10.18 0.72
CA ARG A 83 0.70 -11.50 0.62
C ARG A 83 2.03 -11.41 -0.12
N HIS A 84 2.11 -10.63 -1.20
CA HIS A 84 3.35 -10.44 -1.94
C HIS A 84 4.41 -9.69 -1.11
N VAL A 85 4.04 -8.65 -0.36
CA VAL A 85 4.96 -7.93 0.54
C VAL A 85 5.41 -8.84 1.68
N GLY A 86 4.50 -9.65 2.23
CA GLY A 86 4.78 -10.72 3.18
C GLY A 86 4.85 -10.23 4.63
N LYS A 87 5.60 -10.98 5.44
CA LYS A 87 5.64 -10.86 6.91
C LYS A 87 5.77 -9.43 7.44
N PRO A 88 6.62 -8.54 6.90
CA PRO A 88 6.73 -7.18 7.43
C PRO A 88 5.40 -6.42 7.42
N PHE A 89 4.55 -6.61 6.41
CA PHE A 89 3.25 -5.97 6.39
C PHE A 89 2.23 -6.71 7.26
N THR A 90 2.30 -8.04 7.32
CA THR A 90 1.49 -8.84 8.26
C THR A 90 1.71 -8.38 9.70
N ASP A 91 2.96 -8.26 10.13
CA ASP A 91 3.29 -7.80 11.49
C ASP A 91 2.83 -6.34 11.72
N PHE A 92 2.88 -5.53 10.66
CA PHE A 92 2.45 -4.14 10.70
C PHE A 92 0.94 -3.98 10.97
N VAL A 93 0.09 -4.75 10.28
CA VAL A 93 -1.38 -4.64 10.43
C VAL A 93 -2.01 -5.71 11.32
N GLY A 94 -1.27 -6.74 11.71
CA GLY A 94 -1.78 -7.92 12.43
C GLY A 94 -2.47 -8.91 11.50
N ASP A 95 -3.65 -8.56 10.99
CA ASP A 95 -4.44 -9.42 10.09
C ASP A 95 -4.57 -8.79 8.69
N PRO A 96 -3.73 -9.20 7.71
CA PRO A 96 -3.76 -8.64 6.37
C PRO A 96 -5.03 -9.02 5.59
N VAL A 97 -5.73 -10.11 5.94
CA VAL A 97 -6.97 -10.52 5.27
C VAL A 97 -8.12 -9.65 5.71
N ARG A 98 -8.27 -9.47 7.04
CA ARG A 98 -9.28 -8.56 7.61
C ARG A 98 -9.02 -7.12 7.17
N TRP A 99 -7.76 -6.69 7.20
CA TRP A 99 -7.34 -5.40 6.68
C TRP A 99 -7.75 -5.20 5.22
N ALA A 100 -7.39 -6.14 4.33
CA ALA A 100 -7.65 -6.01 2.91
C ALA A 100 -9.14 -5.97 2.59
N LYS A 101 -9.95 -6.76 3.31
CA LYS A 101 -11.41 -6.71 3.20
C LYS A 101 -11.94 -5.33 3.60
N LEU A 102 -11.57 -4.84 4.79
CA LEU A 102 -12.02 -3.52 5.26
C LEU A 102 -11.60 -2.40 4.31
N PHE A 103 -10.34 -2.42 3.86
CA PHE A 103 -9.82 -1.47 2.87
C PHE A 103 -10.66 -1.50 1.58
N TRP A 104 -10.95 -2.70 1.06
CA TRP A 104 -11.69 -2.86 -0.18
C TRP A 104 -13.16 -2.44 -0.05
N ASP A 105 -13.80 -2.78 1.07
CA ASP A 105 -15.17 -2.40 1.37
C ASP A 105 -15.29 -0.86 1.45
N ARG A 106 -14.38 -0.18 2.17
CA ARG A 106 -14.39 1.30 2.27
C ARG A 106 -14.07 2.01 0.97
N TYR A 107 -13.13 1.48 0.19
CA TYR A 107 -12.91 1.99 -1.17
C TYR A 107 -14.17 1.86 -2.03
N GLY A 108 -14.88 0.72 -1.93
CA GLY A 108 -16.16 0.51 -2.60
C GLY A 108 -17.24 1.50 -2.17
N ASP A 109 -17.40 1.70 -0.85
CA ASP A 109 -18.34 2.65 -0.27
C ASP A 109 -18.10 4.07 -0.80
N LEU A 110 -16.85 4.55 -0.73
CA LEU A 110 -16.47 5.89 -1.20
C LEU A 110 -16.70 6.09 -2.71
N LYS A 111 -16.62 5.02 -3.50
CA LYS A 111 -16.81 5.08 -4.95
C LYS A 111 -18.29 5.14 -5.34
N HIS A 112 -19.18 4.58 -4.52
CA HIS A 112 -20.58 4.36 -4.90
C HIS A 112 -21.59 5.13 -4.05
N ALA A 113 -21.23 5.62 -2.87
CA ALA A 113 -22.16 6.26 -1.95
C ALA A 113 -21.70 7.65 -1.51
N SER A 114 -22.25 8.68 -2.15
CA SER A 114 -21.98 10.09 -1.82
C SER A 114 -22.57 10.57 -0.49
N SER A 115 -23.43 9.77 0.15
CA SER A 115 -24.16 10.12 1.38
C SER A 115 -23.78 9.27 2.61
N LEU A 116 -22.82 8.36 2.48
CA LEU A 116 -22.43 7.46 3.56
C LEU A 116 -21.62 8.24 4.62
N GLN A 117 -22.08 8.25 5.87
CA GLN A 117 -21.26 8.71 6.98
C GLN A 117 -20.17 7.67 7.25
N TYR A 118 -18.92 8.08 7.08
CA TYR A 118 -17.76 7.27 7.42
C TYR A 118 -16.95 7.95 8.51
N ASP A 119 -16.22 7.14 9.27
CA ASP A 119 -15.23 7.65 10.20
C ASP A 119 -13.99 8.11 9.42
N GLY A 120 -13.74 9.42 9.41
CA GLY A 120 -12.58 10.00 8.75
C GLY A 120 -11.24 9.48 9.30
N TYR A 121 -11.21 9.08 10.58
CA TYR A 121 -10.02 8.48 11.18
C TYR A 121 -9.76 7.07 10.63
N GLU A 122 -10.80 6.23 10.53
CA GLU A 122 -10.72 4.92 9.88
C GLU A 122 -10.23 5.03 8.43
N ILE A 123 -10.82 5.95 7.64
CA ILE A 123 -10.41 6.18 6.25
C ILE A 123 -8.95 6.63 6.17
N HIS A 124 -8.53 7.52 7.07
CA HIS A 124 -7.13 7.96 7.15
C HIS A 124 -6.18 6.79 7.43
N LEU A 125 -6.48 5.97 8.44
CA LEU A 125 -5.68 4.80 8.82
C LEU A 125 -5.57 3.79 7.66
N LEU A 126 -6.67 3.52 6.96
CA LEU A 126 -6.68 2.66 5.77
C LEU A 126 -5.85 3.25 4.62
N ALA A 127 -5.97 4.56 4.36
CA ALA A 127 -5.22 5.23 3.30
C ALA A 127 -3.71 5.21 3.57
N GLU A 128 -3.28 5.52 4.79
CA GLU A 128 -1.85 5.51 5.17
C GLU A 128 -1.27 4.10 5.17
N SER A 129 -1.99 3.11 5.72
CA SER A 129 -1.54 1.72 5.72
C SER A 129 -1.49 1.12 4.30
N GLY A 130 -2.44 1.47 3.43
CA GLY A 130 -2.39 1.11 2.01
C GLY A 130 -1.23 1.79 1.27
N LEU A 131 -0.92 3.05 1.60
CA LEU A 131 0.22 3.76 1.04
C LEU A 131 1.54 3.07 1.40
N ILE A 132 1.68 2.64 2.66
CA ILE A 132 2.82 1.84 3.12
C ILE A 132 2.91 0.53 2.35
N LEU A 133 1.80 -0.19 2.19
CA LEU A 133 1.79 -1.44 1.43
C LEU A 133 2.29 -1.24 -0.01
N LEU A 134 1.77 -0.21 -0.69
CA LEU A 134 2.15 0.14 -2.05
C LEU A 134 3.63 0.54 -2.13
N ALA A 135 4.11 1.36 -1.19
CA ALA A 135 5.52 1.75 -1.10
C ALA A 135 6.43 0.53 -0.91
N CYS A 136 6.09 -0.37 0.01
CA CYS A 136 6.79 -1.62 0.25
C CYS A 136 6.91 -2.45 -1.03
N ALA A 137 5.83 -2.62 -1.79
CA ALA A 137 5.85 -3.39 -3.03
C ALA A 137 6.75 -2.75 -4.11
N LEU A 138 6.63 -1.44 -4.33
CA LEU A 138 7.41 -0.72 -5.33
C LEU A 138 8.90 -0.66 -4.96
N LEU A 139 9.20 -0.41 -3.68
CA LEU A 139 10.57 -0.34 -3.20
C LEU A 139 11.25 -1.72 -3.21
N ASN A 140 10.52 -2.78 -2.86
CA ASN A 140 11.04 -4.15 -3.02
C ASN A 140 11.37 -4.46 -4.48
N ARG A 141 10.53 -4.01 -5.42
CA ARG A 141 10.73 -4.21 -6.86
C ARG A 141 12.01 -3.55 -7.34
N ILE A 142 12.29 -2.31 -6.93
CA ILE A 142 13.54 -1.64 -7.30
C ILE A 142 14.73 -2.17 -6.50
N ALA A 143 14.56 -2.66 -5.29
CA ALA A 143 15.65 -3.19 -4.48
C ALA A 143 16.06 -4.61 -4.91
N GLY A 144 15.15 -5.35 -5.55
CA GLY A 144 15.33 -6.80 -5.78
C GLY A 144 15.31 -7.62 -4.49
N SER A 145 14.82 -7.06 -3.38
CA SER A 145 14.80 -7.71 -2.07
C SER A 145 13.59 -7.26 -1.25
N LYS A 146 13.34 -7.92 -0.11
CA LYS A 146 12.29 -7.53 0.86
C LYS A 146 12.79 -6.59 1.96
N ASN A 147 14.05 -6.17 1.90
CA ASN A 147 14.66 -5.31 2.91
C ASN A 147 13.93 -3.97 3.07
N PRO A 148 13.50 -3.26 1.99
CA PRO A 148 12.74 -2.02 2.15
C PRO A 148 11.47 -2.18 2.98
N SER A 149 10.73 -3.26 2.77
CA SER A 149 9.50 -3.51 3.53
C SER A 149 9.75 -3.67 5.01
N ARG A 150 10.81 -4.41 5.37
CA ARG A 150 11.22 -4.55 6.77
C ARG A 150 11.47 -3.18 7.40
N MET A 151 12.29 -2.36 6.75
CA MET A 151 12.70 -1.06 7.27
C MET A 151 11.56 -0.05 7.38
N ILE A 152 10.59 -0.11 6.47
CA ILE A 152 9.43 0.78 6.49
C ILE A 152 8.43 0.34 7.55
N CYS A 153 8.06 -0.94 7.59
CA CYS A 153 7.05 -1.46 8.52
C CYS A 153 7.54 -1.46 9.97
N GLU A 154 8.83 -1.77 10.21
CA GLU A 154 9.42 -1.80 11.56
C GLU A 154 9.98 -0.44 11.99
N GLY A 155 9.97 0.55 11.09
CA GLY A 155 10.51 1.87 11.37
C GLY A 155 9.68 2.63 12.40
N HIS A 156 10.35 3.31 13.34
CA HIS A 156 9.71 4.12 14.39
C HIS A 156 8.65 5.10 13.87
N ARG A 157 8.85 5.66 12.66
CA ARG A 157 7.91 6.60 12.03
C ARG A 157 6.53 6.02 11.78
N ASN A 158 6.44 4.70 11.55
CA ASN A 158 5.18 4.03 11.27
C ASN A 158 4.68 3.21 12.45
N HIS A 159 5.42 3.15 13.57
CA HIS A 159 5.10 2.29 14.71
C HIS A 159 3.69 2.56 15.27
N ASN A 160 3.36 3.84 15.53
CA ASN A 160 2.05 4.23 16.04
C ASN A 160 0.93 3.91 15.05
N LEU A 161 1.15 4.14 13.76
CA LEU A 161 0.17 3.78 12.73
C LEU A 161 -0.10 2.28 12.74
N GLY A 162 0.93 1.44 12.84
CA GLY A 162 0.76 -0.02 12.94
C GLY A 162 0.00 -0.44 14.21
N LEU A 163 0.26 0.21 15.35
CA LEU A 163 -0.49 -0.03 16.60
C LEU A 163 -1.97 0.31 16.45
N GLU A 164 -2.28 1.49 15.93
CA GLU A 164 -3.65 1.94 15.69
C GLU A 164 -4.39 1.04 14.70
N MET A 165 -3.70 0.58 13.64
CA MET A 165 -4.23 -0.40 12.70
C MET A 165 -4.58 -1.73 13.38
N ARG A 166 -3.69 -2.27 14.21
CA ARG A 166 -3.95 -3.52 14.95
C ARG A 166 -5.12 -3.39 15.93
N ARG A 167 -5.19 -2.26 16.66
CA ARG A 167 -6.31 -1.94 17.55
C ARG A 167 -7.64 -1.88 16.79
N MET A 168 -7.68 -1.15 15.69
CA MET A 168 -8.87 -1.02 14.84
C MET A 168 -9.33 -2.39 14.30
N LEU A 169 -8.39 -3.30 14.02
CA LEU A 169 -8.69 -4.65 13.54
C LEU A 169 -8.96 -5.65 14.67
N GLY A 170 -8.89 -5.25 15.95
CA GLY A 170 -9.07 -6.15 17.10
C GLY A 170 -8.03 -7.26 17.16
N ALA A 171 -6.81 -6.99 16.70
CA ALA A 171 -5.67 -7.88 16.74
C ALA A 171 -4.68 -7.42 17.84
N GLU A 172 -5.08 -7.59 19.10
CA GLU A 172 -4.19 -7.45 20.28
C GLU A 172 -3.90 -8.82 20.90
#